data_AF-A0A955K7R9-F1
#
_entry.id   AF-A0A955K7R9-F1
#
_cell.length_a   1.000
_cell.length_b   1.000
_cell.length_c   1.000
_cell.angle_alpha   90.00
_cell.angle_beta   90.00
_cell.angle_gamma   90.00
#
_symmetry.space_group_name_H-M   'P 1'
#
loop_
_entity.id
_entity.type
_entity.pdbx_description
1 polymer ?
#
loop_
_entity_poly.entity_id
_entity_poly.type
_entity_poly.pdbx_seq_one_letter_code
_entity_poly.pdbx_strand_id
1 'polypeptide(L)'
;MESDQEYFQEAAKIAKSATCKRAHCGTVIVKDGSVIGSGYNSPPLDDETLRTCDSEWDNNVKPKYDKTCCIHAEWRAILNACKTNPEQIVG
;
A
#
# COMPACT_ATOMS: atom_id res chain seq x y z
N MET A 1 -1.29 13.56 -25.16
CA MET A 1 -0.97 12.74 -23.99
C MET A 1 -1.97 13.14 -22.93
N GLU A 2 -2.96 12.28 -22.66
CA GLU A 2 -3.70 12.40 -21.41
C GLU A 2 -2.69 12.34 -20.27
N SER A 3 -2.84 13.27 -19.34
CA SER A 3 -1.90 13.39 -18.23
C SER A 3 -2.11 12.23 -17.27
N ASP A 4 -1.03 11.58 -16.83
CA ASP A 4 -1.06 10.56 -15.76
C ASP A 4 -1.62 11.10 -14.43
N GLN A 5 -1.98 12.39 -14.37
CA GLN A 5 -2.65 13.06 -13.25
C GLN A 5 -3.80 12.26 -12.66
N GLU A 6 -4.61 11.60 -13.49
CA GLU A 6 -5.76 10.81 -13.01
C GLU A 6 -5.33 9.65 -12.11
N TYR A 7 -4.23 8.95 -12.45
CA TYR A 7 -3.70 7.86 -11.64
C TYR A 7 -3.14 8.37 -10.31
N PHE A 8 -2.47 9.54 -10.33
CA PHE A 8 -2.02 10.18 -9.09
C PHE A 8 -3.19 10.64 -8.20
N GLN A 9 -4.27 11.14 -8.80
CA GLN A 9 -5.49 11.50 -8.07
C GLN A 9 -6.17 10.28 -7.47
N GLU A 10 -6.24 9.16 -8.19
CA GLU A 10 -6.81 7.92 -7.67
C GLU A 10 -5.95 7.35 -6.54
N ALA A 11 -4.61 7.37 -6.66
CA ALA A 11 -3.70 7.00 -5.58
C ALA A 11 -3.93 7.88 -4.32
N ALA A 12 -4.08 9.19 -4.49
CA ALA A 12 -4.37 10.11 -3.40
C ALA A 12 -5.76 9.86 -2.76
N LYS A 13 -6.75 9.44 -3.55
CA LYS A 13 -8.08 9.05 -3.06
C LYS A 13 -8.01 7.75 -2.26
N ILE A 14 -7.28 6.75 -2.75
CA ILE A 14 -7.04 5.47 -2.06
C ILE A 14 -6.32 5.71 -0.72
N ALA A 15 -5.35 6.64 -0.68
CA ALA A 15 -4.62 6.99 0.53
C ALA A 15 -5.53 7.47 1.68
N LYS A 16 -6.72 8.01 1.39
CA LYS A 16 -7.69 8.43 2.42
C LYS A 16 -8.25 7.26 3.23
N SER A 17 -8.19 6.04 2.70
CA SER A 17 -8.61 4.82 3.40
C SER A 17 -7.52 4.23 4.31
N ALA A 18 -6.29 4.76 4.26
CA ALA A 18 -5.20 4.32 5.12
C ALA A 18 -5.54 4.47 6.60
N THR A 19 -5.21 3.45 7.39
CA THR A 19 -5.42 3.46 8.85
C THR A 19 -4.12 3.53 9.64
N CYS A 20 -2.96 3.54 8.96
CA CYS A 20 -1.67 3.78 9.58
C CYS A 20 -1.61 5.18 10.24
N LYS A 21 -1.16 5.25 11.51
CA LYS A 21 -1.06 6.52 12.25
C LYS A 21 0.13 7.40 11.85
N ARG A 22 1.09 6.85 11.10
CA ARG A 22 2.37 7.52 10.81
C ARG A 22 2.39 8.21 9.45
N ALA A 23 1.72 7.63 8.47
CA ALA A 23 1.62 8.15 7.12
C ALA A 23 0.40 7.55 6.43
N HIS A 24 -0.25 8.32 5.56
CA HIS A 24 -1.35 7.85 4.73
C HIS A 24 -0.84 7.71 3.30
N CYS A 25 -0.68 6.46 2.86
CA CYS A 25 -0.13 6.12 1.56
C CYS A 25 -1.19 5.37 0.75
N GLY A 26 -1.25 5.68 -0.55
CA GLY A 26 -2.08 4.99 -1.51
C GLY A 26 -1.27 4.69 -2.77
N THR A 27 -1.56 3.56 -3.41
CA THR A 27 -0.84 3.08 -4.57
C THR A 27 -1.83 2.52 -5.59
N VAL A 28 -1.56 2.79 -6.85
CA VAL A 28 -2.18 2.13 -8.00
C VAL A 28 -1.08 1.51 -8.86
N ILE A 29 -1.35 0.35 -9.44
CA ILE A 29 -0.52 -0.27 -10.48
C ILE A 29 -1.26 -0.11 -11.80
N VAL A 30 -0.61 0.54 -12.77
CA VAL A 30 -1.21 0.83 -14.08
C VAL A 30 -0.51 -0.03 -15.14
N LYS A 31 -1.31 -0.66 -16.00
CA LYS A 31 -0.84 -1.38 -17.19
C LYS A 31 -1.81 -1.12 -18.32
N ASP A 32 -1.28 -0.78 -19.50
CA ASP A 32 -2.07 -0.54 -20.71
C ASP A 32 -3.23 0.47 -20.49
N GLY A 33 -2.96 1.53 -19.72
CA GLY A 33 -3.92 2.59 -19.40
C GLY A 33 -4.98 2.20 -18.34
N SER A 34 -4.92 0.99 -17.79
CA SER A 34 -5.87 0.49 -16.79
C SER A 34 -5.22 0.30 -15.44
N VAL A 35 -5.93 0.63 -14.36
CA VAL A 35 -5.52 0.29 -12.99
C VAL A 35 -5.77 -1.20 -12.75
N ILE A 36 -4.71 -1.97 -12.61
CA ILE A 36 -4.76 -3.43 -12.40
C ILE A 36 -4.54 -3.83 -10.94
N GLY A 37 -4.17 -2.88 -10.07
CA GLY A 37 -3.98 -3.13 -8.65
C GLY A 37 -4.08 -1.84 -7.86
N SER A 38 -4.58 -1.94 -6.63
CA SER A 38 -4.67 -0.80 -5.71
C SER A 38 -4.45 -1.20 -4.27
N GLY A 39 -3.92 -0.29 -3.46
CA GLY A 39 -3.67 -0.54 -2.05
C GLY A 39 -3.45 0.73 -1.26
N TYR A 40 -3.80 0.70 0.03
CA TYR A 40 -3.49 1.73 1.02
C TYR A 40 -2.79 1.08 2.22
N ASN A 41 -1.97 1.80 2.98
CA ASN A 41 -1.27 1.17 4.10
C ASN A 41 -2.14 1.02 5.36
N SER A 42 -2.23 -0.21 5.87
CA SER A 42 -3.01 -0.58 7.07
C SER A 42 -2.38 -1.76 7.80
N PRO A 43 -2.80 -2.03 9.06
CA PRO A 43 -2.40 -3.25 9.76
C PRO A 43 -2.66 -4.53 8.93
N PRO A 44 -1.89 -5.59 9.18
CA PRO A 44 -2.11 -6.87 8.51
C PRO A 44 -3.57 -7.33 8.62
N LEU A 45 -4.09 -7.94 7.54
CA LEU A 45 -5.46 -8.46 7.47
C LEU A 45 -6.57 -7.41 7.70
N ASP A 46 -6.24 -6.11 7.63
CA ASP A 46 -7.13 -5.02 8.02
C ASP A 46 -7.60 -5.12 9.50
N ASP A 47 -6.86 -5.85 10.33
CA ASP A 47 -7.15 -6.03 11.76
C ASP A 47 -6.42 -4.99 12.61
N GLU A 48 -7.21 -4.09 13.19
CA GLU A 48 -6.69 -2.99 14.00
C GLU A 48 -6.01 -3.42 15.30
N THR A 49 -6.29 -4.63 15.77
CA THR A 49 -5.59 -5.20 16.93
C THR A 49 -4.13 -5.56 16.62
N LEU A 50 -3.78 -5.71 15.34
CA LEU A 50 -2.43 -6.01 14.86
C LEU A 50 -1.61 -4.75 14.55
N ARG A 51 -2.14 -3.56 14.84
CA ARG A 51 -1.48 -2.28 14.57
C ARG A 51 -0.26 -2.09 15.49
N THR A 52 0.89 -1.76 14.91
CA THR A 52 2.13 -1.51 15.67
C THR A 52 2.71 -0.10 15.44
N CYS A 53 1.87 0.84 14.99
CA CYS A 53 2.28 2.22 14.69
C CYS A 53 2.94 2.92 15.88
N ASP A 54 2.44 2.63 17.09
CA ASP A 54 2.86 3.26 18.35
C ASP A 54 3.80 2.35 19.16
N SER A 55 4.21 1.21 18.59
CA SER A 55 5.10 0.27 19.27
C SER A 55 6.52 0.83 19.33
N GLU A 56 7.14 0.70 20.51
CA GLU A 56 8.58 0.92 20.66
C GLU A 56 9.32 -0.35 20.21
N TRP A 57 10.28 -0.17 19.30
CA TRP A 57 11.07 -1.27 18.77
C TRP A 57 12.50 -1.16 19.31
N ASP A 58 13.06 -2.30 19.74
CA ASP A 58 14.49 -2.39 20.01
C ASP A 58 15.25 -2.24 18.67
N ASN A 59 15.92 -1.11 18.52
CA ASN A 59 16.64 -0.77 17.29
C ASN A 59 17.87 -1.66 17.05
N ASN A 60 18.30 -2.45 18.04
CA ASN A 60 19.35 -3.45 17.87
C ASN A 60 18.83 -4.70 17.15
N VAL A 61 17.54 -5.03 17.32
CA VAL A 61 16.88 -6.18 16.69
C VAL A 61 16.21 -5.77 15.38
N LYS A 62 15.59 -4.59 15.35
CA LYS A 62 14.88 -4.05 14.18
C LYS A 62 15.49 -2.70 13.79
N PRO A 63 16.41 -2.68 12.81
CA PRO A 63 17.10 -1.46 12.41
C PRO A 63 16.11 -0.35 12.02
N LYS A 64 16.47 0.91 12.25
CA LYS A 64 15.61 2.09 11.99
C LYS A 64 15.06 2.21 10.55
N TYR A 65 15.61 1.51 9.57
CA TYR A 65 15.09 1.49 8.20
C TYR A 65 13.93 0.51 8.03
N ASP A 66 13.82 -0.52 8.87
CA ASP A 66 12.66 -1.40 8.94
C ASP A 66 11.68 -0.84 9.99
N LYS A 67 10.97 0.22 9.62
CA LYS A 67 9.90 0.82 10.43
C LYS A 67 8.51 0.38 10.00
N THR A 68 8.44 -0.75 9.29
CA THR A 68 7.20 -1.33 8.77
C THR A 68 6.27 -1.66 9.93
N CYS A 69 5.33 -0.74 10.23
CA CYS A 69 4.34 -0.89 11.30
C CYS A 69 2.97 -1.37 10.77
N CYS A 70 2.80 -1.26 9.46
CA CYS A 70 1.61 -1.60 8.68
C CYS A 70 2.12 -2.21 7.38
N ILE A 71 1.31 -3.04 6.72
CA ILE A 71 1.65 -3.48 5.36
C ILE A 71 1.54 -2.25 4.45
N HIS A 72 2.60 -1.99 3.67
CA HIS A 72 2.60 -0.80 2.84
C HIS A 72 1.56 -0.88 1.71
N ALA A 73 1.19 0.29 1.20
CA ALA A 73 0.22 0.43 0.12
C ALA A 73 0.67 -0.31 -1.14
N GLU A 74 1.96 -0.29 -1.44
CA GLU A 74 2.61 -0.93 -2.59
C GLU A 74 2.46 -2.45 -2.55
N TRP A 75 2.80 -3.06 -1.41
CA TRP A 75 2.63 -4.50 -1.21
C TRP A 75 1.17 -4.92 -1.35
N ARG A 76 0.24 -4.12 -0.81
CA ARG A 76 -1.19 -4.39 -0.94
C ARG A 76 -1.68 -4.24 -2.38
N ALA A 77 -1.16 -3.28 -3.13
CA ALA A 77 -1.48 -3.11 -4.55
C ALA A 77 -0.99 -4.30 -5.40
N ILE A 78 0.20 -4.83 -5.12
CA ILE A 78 0.73 -6.05 -5.78
C ILE A 78 -0.16 -7.24 -5.45
N LEU A 79 -0.44 -7.48 -4.16
CA LEU A 79 -1.30 -8.58 -3.72
C LEU A 79 -2.71 -8.48 -4.33
N ASN A 80 -3.26 -7.27 -4.40
CA ASN A 80 -4.53 -7.01 -5.06
C ASN A 80 -4.46 -7.37 -6.55
N ALA A 81 -3.44 -6.89 -7.27
CA ALA A 81 -3.28 -7.20 -8.69
C ALA A 81 -3.11 -8.69 -8.96
N CYS A 82 -2.30 -9.40 -8.18
CA CYS A 82 -2.16 -10.86 -8.30
C CYS A 82 -3.48 -11.60 -8.04
N LYS A 83 -4.34 -11.06 -7.17
CA LYS A 83 -5.64 -11.67 -6.85
C LYS A 83 -6.71 -11.38 -7.91
N THR A 84 -6.73 -10.18 -8.48
CA THR A 84 -7.84 -9.74 -9.35
C THR A 84 -7.49 -9.72 -10.83
N ASN A 85 -6.21 -9.56 -11.18
CA ASN A 85 -5.70 -9.47 -12.55
C ASN A 85 -4.44 -10.35 -12.74
N PRO A 86 -4.44 -11.63 -12.33
CA PRO A 86 -3.25 -12.49 -12.36
C PRO A 86 -2.63 -12.62 -13.75
N GLU A 87 -3.46 -12.65 -14.81
CA GLU A 87 -3.03 -12.72 -16.21
C GLU A 87 -2.29 -11.47 -16.69
N GLN A 88 -2.41 -10.36 -15.96
CA GLN A 88 -1.75 -9.10 -16.29
C GLN A 88 -0.41 -8.91 -15.56
N ILE A 89 -0.10 -9.77 -14.58
CA ILE A 89 1.16 -9.75 -13.83
C ILE A 89 2.10 -10.81 -14.40
N VAL A 90 3.28 -10.38 -14.85
CA VAL A 90 4.36 -11.28 -15.29
C VAL A 90 5.44 -11.25 -14.22
N GLY A 91 5.75 -12.42 -13.65
CA GLY A 91 6.77 -12.60 -12.61
C GLY A 91 8.17 -12.81 -13.16
#